data_AF-D3FEB9-F1
#
_entry.id   AF-D3FEB9-F1
#
_cell.length_a   1.000
_cell.length_b   1.000
_cell.length_c   1.000
_cell.angle_alpha   90.00
_cell.angle_beta   90.00
_cell.angle_gamma   90.00
#
_symmetry.space_group_name_H-M   'P 1'
#
loop_
_entity.id
_entity.type
_entity.pdbx_description
1 polymer ?
#
loop_
_entity_poly.entity_id
_entity_poly.type
_entity_poly.pdbx_seq_one_letter_code
_entity_poly.pdbx_strand_id
1 'polypeptide(L)'
;MAPLHGVLVAIESIAEPDERHPVRAALLAVPLPIPLIPPRSRTTAPIEQTPAAREPVPRGAIITSVDGSPVTATHVVAPHKVHQLHVEARVLDWPDGADELVLRYVSRWPRTAAEVTDILIRRPAEQVEGVWAGSGEGHLILHAGAADPLSTVRFAINGAFGVGEDSTPFRVIGYDELAVRTFDALQDVITGAQTLDARILAMLAELRDARFAPDEQPAFGRLLGAVAKAAVRIIADRQFPEGSNPTEKEFQTELVKRLAMVSELEGRIVEHAWQGGGPTDISHDGIVAELKVSRTRPVTLANARDFIDQTTQYASADQRQLSILVVLDMTRKDAPPGVLSNTIGWLAPKLHALDEPDHPSRTAVVVVNGNLPVPSAWSR
;
A
#
# COMPACT_ATOMS: atom_id res chain seq x y z
N MET A 1 -10.58 -2.06 -51.49
CA MET A 1 -11.73 -2.37 -50.62
C MET A 1 -12.11 -3.85 -50.66
N ALA A 2 -12.21 -4.50 -51.83
CA ALA A 2 -12.56 -5.93 -51.94
C ALA A 2 -11.62 -6.95 -51.22
N PRO A 3 -10.28 -6.81 -51.20
CA PRO A 3 -9.41 -7.86 -50.63
C PRO A 3 -9.45 -7.91 -49.10
N LEU A 4 -9.61 -6.78 -48.41
CA LEU A 4 -9.67 -6.74 -46.95
C LEU A 4 -10.96 -7.37 -46.42
N HIS A 5 -12.09 -7.15 -47.10
CA HIS A 5 -13.37 -7.73 -46.71
C HIS A 5 -13.37 -9.26 -46.81
N GLY A 6 -12.78 -9.82 -47.86
CA GLY A 6 -12.63 -11.27 -48.00
C GLY A 6 -11.77 -11.91 -46.89
N VAL A 7 -10.72 -11.20 -46.45
CA VAL A 7 -9.89 -11.68 -45.33
C VAL A 7 -10.62 -11.58 -43.99
N LEU A 8 -11.43 -10.53 -43.78
CA LEU A 8 -12.24 -10.39 -42.57
C LEU A 8 -13.30 -11.49 -42.45
N VAL A 9 -13.98 -11.84 -43.56
CA VAL A 9 -14.92 -12.96 -43.59
C VAL A 9 -14.22 -14.30 -43.32
N ALA A 10 -13.01 -14.49 -43.85
CA ALA A 10 -12.22 -15.70 -43.61
C ALA A 10 -11.74 -15.84 -42.15
N ILE A 11 -11.51 -14.72 -41.46
CA ILE A 11 -11.19 -14.71 -40.02
C ILE A 11 -12.40 -15.16 -39.20
N GLU A 12 -13.60 -14.70 -39.55
CA GLU A 12 -14.84 -15.06 -38.85
C GLU A 12 -15.24 -16.53 -39.04
N SER A 13 -14.69 -17.20 -40.06
CA SER A 13 -14.96 -18.62 -40.36
C SER A 13 -13.93 -19.61 -39.79
N ILE A 14 -12.91 -19.16 -39.06
CA ILE A 14 -11.90 -20.06 -38.47
C ILE A 14 -12.55 -20.84 -37.31
N ALA A 15 -12.61 -22.17 -37.44
CA ALA A 15 -13.15 -23.05 -36.40
C ALA A 15 -12.03 -23.75 -35.62
N GLU A 16 -10.89 -24.02 -36.26
CA GLU A 16 -9.78 -24.74 -35.65
C GLU A 16 -8.46 -23.95 -35.70
N PRO A 17 -7.58 -24.07 -34.68
CA PRO A 17 -6.34 -23.28 -34.59
C PRO A 17 -5.37 -23.44 -35.77
N ASP A 18 -5.41 -24.58 -36.47
CA ASP A 18 -4.50 -24.86 -37.59
C ASP A 18 -4.92 -24.14 -38.89
N GLU A 19 -6.16 -23.67 -38.97
CA GLU A 19 -6.72 -22.91 -40.11
C GLU A 19 -6.26 -21.45 -40.14
N ARG A 20 -5.49 -21.00 -39.15
CA ARG A 20 -4.96 -19.62 -39.08
C ARG A 20 -3.86 -19.30 -40.09
N HIS A 21 -3.14 -20.33 -40.57
CA HIS A 21 -1.96 -20.14 -41.42
C HIS A 21 -2.29 -19.53 -42.80
N PRO A 22 -3.32 -19.99 -43.53
CA PRO A 22 -3.77 -19.38 -44.79
C PRO A 22 -4.28 -17.94 -44.61
N VAL A 23 -5.01 -17.66 -43.52
CA VAL A 23 -5.57 -16.33 -43.24
C VAL A 23 -4.47 -15.31 -42.99
N ARG A 24 -3.42 -15.69 -42.25
CA ARG A 24 -2.23 -14.85 -42.05
C ARG A 24 -1.53 -14.53 -43.37
N ALA A 25 -1.40 -15.49 -44.27
CA ALA A 25 -0.79 -15.27 -45.59
C ALA A 25 -1.63 -14.29 -46.44
N ALA A 26 -2.95 -14.42 -46.40
CA ALA A 26 -3.87 -13.52 -47.11
C ALA A 26 -3.83 -12.08 -46.56
N LEU A 27 -3.74 -11.91 -45.24
CA LEU A 27 -3.58 -10.61 -44.57
C LEU A 27 -2.32 -9.87 -45.02
N LEU A 28 -1.19 -10.58 -45.13
CA LEU A 28 0.09 -10.01 -45.57
C LEU A 28 0.08 -9.60 -47.05
N ALA A 29 -0.82 -10.19 -47.86
CA ALA A 29 -0.99 -9.84 -49.26
C ALA A 29 -1.91 -8.63 -49.48
N VAL A 30 -2.57 -8.11 -48.43
CA VAL A 30 -3.39 -6.89 -48.55
C VAL A 30 -2.46 -5.68 -48.64
N PRO A 31 -2.43 -4.96 -49.78
CA PRO A 31 -1.60 -3.77 -49.91
C PRO A 31 -2.06 -2.71 -48.91
N LEU A 32 -1.11 -2.22 -48.11
CA LEU A 32 -1.36 -1.14 -47.17
C LEU A 32 -1.76 0.13 -47.94
N PRO A 33 -2.64 0.99 -47.38
CA PRO A 33 -2.97 2.27 -47.99
C PRO A 33 -1.68 3.05 -48.22
N ILE A 34 -1.41 3.38 -49.49
CA ILE A 34 -0.30 4.28 -49.83
C ILE A 34 -0.69 5.66 -49.30
N PRO A 35 0.11 6.30 -48.45
CA PRO A 35 -0.21 7.63 -47.95
C PRO A 35 -0.31 8.61 -49.12
N LEU A 36 -1.46 9.29 -49.25
CA LEU A 36 -1.71 10.34 -50.26
C LEU A 36 -0.77 11.55 -50.11
N ILE A 37 -0.09 11.65 -48.97
CA ILE A 37 1.00 12.57 -48.73
C ILE A 37 2.28 11.75 -48.88
N PRO A 38 3.10 11.98 -49.93
CA PRO A 38 4.39 11.31 -50.01
C PRO A 38 5.18 11.68 -48.75
N PRO A 39 5.82 10.72 -48.06
CA PRO A 39 6.79 11.08 -47.04
C PRO A 39 7.77 12.03 -47.70
N ARG A 40 7.99 13.21 -47.10
CA ARG A 40 9.03 14.13 -47.57
C ARG A 40 10.30 13.30 -47.67
N SER A 41 10.72 13.01 -48.90
CA SER A 41 12.01 12.42 -49.17
C SER A 41 13.00 13.49 -48.73
N ARG A 42 13.44 13.41 -47.47
CA ARG A 42 14.70 14.01 -47.09
C ARG A 42 15.71 13.28 -47.95
N THR A 43 16.09 13.89 -49.07
CA THR A 43 17.39 13.68 -49.67
C THR A 43 18.40 14.08 -48.61
N THR A 44 18.64 13.17 -47.66
CA THR A 44 19.91 13.12 -46.97
C THR A 44 20.91 12.80 -48.06
N ALA A 45 21.61 13.82 -48.54
CA ALA A 45 23.00 13.63 -48.87
C ALA A 45 23.61 12.78 -47.75
N PRO A 46 24.56 11.85 -48.01
CA PRO A 46 25.32 11.25 -46.95
C PRO A 46 26.05 12.39 -46.24
N ILE A 47 25.41 12.94 -45.23
CA ILE A 47 26.07 13.63 -44.15
C ILE A 47 26.87 12.46 -43.58
N GLU A 48 28.19 12.51 -43.71
CA GLU A 48 29.06 11.90 -42.73
C GLU A 48 28.64 12.49 -41.39
N GLN A 49 27.60 11.92 -40.81
CA GLN A 49 27.32 12.07 -39.40
C GLN A 49 28.42 11.25 -38.77
N THR A 50 29.55 11.91 -38.50
CA THR A 50 30.19 11.69 -37.22
C THR A 50 29.04 11.57 -36.22
N PRO A 51 28.84 10.42 -35.54
CA PRO A 51 27.73 10.31 -34.61
C PRO A 51 27.90 11.48 -33.64
N ALA A 52 27.07 12.51 -33.78
CA ALA A 52 26.99 13.54 -32.78
C ALA A 52 26.67 12.75 -31.51
N ALA A 53 27.57 12.81 -30.54
CA ALA A 53 27.37 12.16 -29.26
C ALA A 53 25.97 12.58 -28.81
N ARG A 54 25.01 11.65 -28.82
CA ARG A 54 23.67 11.93 -28.30
C ARG A 54 23.91 12.36 -26.86
N GLU A 55 23.58 13.61 -26.55
CA GLU A 55 23.63 14.06 -25.17
C GLU A 55 22.83 13.05 -24.33
N PRO A 56 23.42 12.53 -23.24
CA PRO A 56 22.78 11.51 -22.44
C PRO A 56 21.47 12.08 -21.89
N VAL A 57 20.38 11.31 -22.05
CA VAL A 57 19.08 11.72 -21.52
C VAL A 57 19.18 11.89 -20.01
N PRO A 58 18.87 13.08 -19.47
CA PRO A 58 18.82 13.33 -18.04
C PRO A 58 18.05 12.25 -17.29
N ARG A 59 18.53 11.84 -16.12
CA ARG A 59 17.94 10.71 -15.39
C ARG A 59 18.07 10.83 -13.89
N GLY A 60 17.21 10.12 -13.17
CA GLY A 60 17.20 10.15 -11.71
C GLY A 60 16.12 9.27 -11.10
N ALA A 61 16.17 9.10 -9.79
CA ALA A 61 15.17 8.38 -9.03
C ALA A 61 14.09 9.33 -8.51
N ILE A 62 12.84 8.91 -8.59
CA ILE A 62 11.68 9.63 -8.06
C ILE A 62 11.01 8.73 -7.03
N ILE A 63 10.75 9.27 -5.84
CA ILE A 63 9.94 8.60 -4.80
C ILE A 63 8.69 9.43 -4.63
N THR A 64 7.54 8.85 -4.97
CA THR A 64 6.23 9.49 -4.74
C THR A 64 5.65 8.95 -3.44
N SER A 65 5.18 9.84 -2.58
CA SER A 65 4.47 9.52 -1.34
C SER A 65 3.04 10.05 -1.41
N VAL A 66 2.09 9.28 -0.89
CA VAL A 66 0.67 9.66 -0.75
C VAL A 66 0.36 9.76 0.74
N ASP A 67 -0.16 10.91 1.19
CA ASP A 67 -0.49 11.19 2.60
C ASP A 67 0.68 10.88 3.57
N GLY A 68 1.92 11.12 3.12
CA GLY A 68 3.15 10.88 3.88
C GLY A 68 3.69 9.45 3.84
N SER A 69 3.03 8.52 3.13
CA SER A 69 3.52 7.16 2.92
C SER A 69 4.14 7.01 1.51
N PRO A 70 5.40 6.57 1.39
CA PRO A 70 6.00 6.24 0.10
C PRO A 70 5.14 5.21 -0.64
N VAL A 71 5.02 5.37 -1.95
CA VAL A 71 4.30 4.44 -2.81
C VAL A 71 5.31 3.64 -3.62
N THR A 72 5.66 2.44 -3.13
CA THR A 72 6.48 1.51 -3.90
C THR A 72 5.67 0.35 -4.51
N ALA A 73 4.38 0.28 -4.19
CA ALA A 73 3.42 -0.68 -4.72
C ALA A 73 2.00 -0.09 -4.81
N THR A 74 0.97 -0.91 -5.07
CA THR A 74 -0.42 -0.42 -5.08
C THR A 74 -0.82 0.13 -3.71
N HIS A 75 -1.12 1.43 -3.64
CA HIS A 75 -1.55 2.14 -2.46
C HIS A 75 -3.08 2.28 -2.42
N VAL A 76 -3.70 2.11 -1.25
CA VAL A 76 -5.16 2.18 -1.08
C VAL A 76 -5.55 3.55 -0.59
N VAL A 77 -6.43 4.22 -1.33
CA VAL A 77 -6.89 5.59 -1.03
C VAL A 77 -8.42 5.64 -0.88
N ALA A 78 -8.90 6.70 -0.24
CA ALA A 78 -10.34 6.92 -0.12
C ALA A 78 -10.87 7.51 -1.44
N PRO A 79 -12.03 7.04 -1.96
CA PRO A 79 -12.63 7.64 -3.14
C PRO A 79 -13.08 9.07 -2.86
N HIS A 80 -13.00 9.93 -3.87
CA HIS A 80 -13.48 11.32 -3.87
C HIS A 80 -12.86 12.21 -2.78
N LYS A 81 -11.73 11.80 -2.21
CA LYS A 81 -10.96 12.58 -1.26
C LYS A 81 -9.71 13.15 -1.94
N VAL A 82 -9.32 14.36 -1.55
CA VAL A 82 -8.03 14.94 -1.92
C VAL A 82 -6.94 14.31 -1.04
N HIS A 83 -6.01 13.62 -1.67
CA HIS A 83 -4.81 13.04 -1.07
C HIS A 83 -3.59 13.90 -1.41
N GLN A 84 -2.70 14.09 -0.45
CA GLN A 84 -1.47 14.85 -0.66
C GLN A 84 -0.43 13.96 -1.35
N LEU A 85 0.16 14.45 -2.43
CA LEU A 85 1.35 13.87 -3.06
C LEU A 85 2.58 14.65 -2.63
N HIS A 86 3.56 13.96 -2.09
CA HIS A 86 4.90 14.48 -1.88
C HIS A 86 5.86 13.71 -2.78
N VAL A 87 6.73 14.41 -3.49
CA VAL A 87 7.75 13.77 -4.33
C VAL A 87 9.12 14.20 -3.89
N GLU A 88 10.00 13.22 -3.73
CA GLU A 88 11.44 13.41 -3.61
C GLU A 88 12.12 12.96 -4.90
N ALA A 89 12.94 13.83 -5.48
CA ALA A 89 13.70 13.57 -6.69
C ALA A 89 15.20 13.60 -6.41
N ARG A 90 15.91 12.57 -6.89
CA ARG A 90 17.36 12.47 -6.91
C ARG A 90 17.82 12.46 -8.37
N VAL A 91 18.14 13.63 -8.89
CA VAL A 91 18.52 13.83 -10.30
C VAL A 91 20.03 13.74 -10.45
N LEU A 92 20.51 12.86 -11.32
CA LEU A 92 21.94 12.66 -11.58
C LEU A 92 22.48 13.75 -12.52
N ASP A 93 21.74 13.99 -13.60
CA ASP A 93 22.14 14.85 -14.70
C ASP A 93 21.09 15.96 -14.84
N TRP A 94 21.33 17.13 -14.23
CA TRP A 94 20.43 18.30 -14.36
C TRP A 94 20.95 19.22 -15.47
N PRO A 95 20.22 19.42 -16.58
CA PRO A 95 20.70 20.21 -17.72
C PRO A 95 21.05 21.66 -17.36
N ASP A 96 22.08 22.18 -18.03
CA ASP A 96 22.44 23.59 -17.89
C ASP A 96 21.35 24.48 -18.52
N GLY A 97 20.95 25.52 -17.78
CA GLY A 97 19.86 26.41 -18.19
C GLY A 97 18.44 25.90 -17.87
N ALA A 98 18.28 24.70 -17.33
CA ALA A 98 16.99 24.24 -16.81
C ALA A 98 16.81 24.67 -15.35
N ASP A 99 15.72 25.38 -15.06
CA ASP A 99 15.39 25.85 -13.70
C ASP A 99 14.48 24.89 -12.94
N GLU A 100 13.73 24.04 -13.65
CA GLU A 100 12.71 23.18 -13.08
C GLU A 100 12.57 21.84 -13.82
N LEU A 101 12.28 20.80 -13.04
CA LEU A 101 11.82 19.49 -13.48
C LEU A 101 10.32 19.41 -13.27
N VAL A 102 9.57 19.12 -14.33
CA VAL A 102 8.12 18.89 -14.28
C VAL A 102 7.86 17.40 -14.36
N LEU A 103 7.14 16.86 -13.38
CA LEU A 103 6.69 15.47 -13.35
C LEU A 103 5.20 15.40 -13.62
N ARG A 104 4.82 14.51 -14.55
CA ARG A 104 3.44 14.25 -14.93
C ARG A 104 3.08 12.80 -14.70
N TYR A 105 1.90 12.58 -14.14
CA TYR A 105 1.33 11.26 -13.90
C TYR A 105 0.35 10.92 -15.00
N VAL A 106 0.71 9.98 -15.87
CA VAL A 106 -0.07 9.64 -17.06
C VAL A 106 -0.66 8.24 -16.91
N SER A 107 -1.99 8.15 -16.94
CA SER A 107 -2.70 6.87 -16.90
C SER A 107 -3.38 6.55 -18.24
N ARG A 108 -3.64 5.26 -18.48
CA ARG A 108 -4.56 4.80 -19.54
C ARG A 108 -6.02 4.90 -19.15
N TRP A 109 -6.30 5.18 -17.88
CA TRP A 109 -7.65 5.39 -17.37
C TRP A 109 -8.23 6.73 -17.86
N PRO A 110 -9.56 6.83 -18.03
CA PRO A 110 -10.21 8.11 -18.32
C PRO A 110 -9.88 9.15 -17.24
N ARG A 111 -9.78 10.43 -17.61
CA ARG A 111 -9.58 11.52 -16.64
C ARG A 111 -10.68 11.61 -15.58
N THR A 112 -11.86 11.06 -15.85
CA THR A 112 -12.96 10.94 -14.89
C THR A 112 -12.71 9.89 -13.80
N ALA A 113 -11.73 8.99 -13.98
CA ALA A 113 -11.40 7.97 -12.99
C ALA A 113 -10.46 8.52 -11.90
N ALA A 114 -9.59 9.47 -12.26
CA ALA A 114 -8.64 10.07 -11.34
C ALA A 114 -8.11 11.41 -11.85
N GLU A 115 -7.85 12.32 -10.91
CA GLU A 115 -7.20 13.60 -11.13
C GLU A 115 -5.86 13.62 -10.39
N VAL A 116 -4.78 13.99 -11.10
CA VAL A 116 -3.45 14.12 -10.51
C VAL A 116 -2.83 15.42 -11.02
N THR A 117 -2.28 16.22 -10.12
CA THR A 117 -1.58 17.45 -10.49
C THR A 117 -0.18 17.16 -11.02
N ASP A 118 0.29 17.98 -11.97
CA ASP A 118 1.70 18.03 -12.32
C ASP A 118 2.51 18.52 -11.10
N ILE A 119 3.70 17.97 -10.90
CA ILE A 119 4.59 18.32 -9.79
C ILE A 119 5.80 19.06 -10.34
N LEU A 120 6.05 20.27 -9.82
CA LEU A 120 7.23 21.06 -10.14
C LEU A 120 8.28 20.90 -9.06
N ILE A 121 9.51 20.59 -9.49
CA ILE A 121 10.69 20.51 -8.64
C ILE A 121 11.68 21.54 -9.14
N ARG A 122 11.99 22.52 -8.30
CA ARG A 122 12.96 23.57 -8.63
C ARG A 122 14.38 23.04 -8.49
N ARG A 123 15.27 23.54 -9.34
CA ARG A 123 16.69 23.24 -9.26
C ARG A 123 17.22 23.63 -7.86
N PRO A 124 17.82 22.69 -7.12
CA PRO A 124 18.49 23.01 -5.86
C PRO A 124 19.68 23.94 -6.08
N ALA A 125 20.05 24.74 -5.07
CA ALA A 125 21.19 25.66 -5.16
C ALA A 125 22.54 24.92 -5.25
N GLU A 126 22.63 23.77 -4.58
CA GLU A 126 23.85 22.98 -4.47
C GLU A 126 23.59 21.52 -4.83
N GLN A 127 24.61 20.88 -5.37
CA GLN A 127 24.64 19.44 -5.64
C GLN A 127 25.34 18.74 -4.47
N VAL A 128 24.73 17.69 -3.93
CA VAL A 128 25.28 16.92 -2.80
C VAL A 128 25.71 15.56 -3.34
N GLU A 129 26.98 15.19 -3.14
CA GLU A 129 27.53 13.90 -3.58
C GLU A 129 27.29 13.58 -5.08
N GLY A 130 27.27 14.60 -5.94
CA GLY A 130 27.01 14.42 -7.37
C GLY A 130 25.53 14.22 -7.72
N VAL A 131 24.60 14.49 -6.80
CA VAL A 131 23.15 14.38 -7.02
C VAL A 131 22.45 15.70 -6.69
N TRP A 132 21.51 16.09 -7.55
CA TRP A 132 20.59 17.19 -7.29
C TRP A 132 19.35 16.64 -6.56
N ALA A 133 19.26 16.91 -5.27
CA ALA A 133 18.14 16.48 -4.43
C ALA A 133 17.09 17.59 -4.32
N GLY A 134 15.90 17.34 -4.84
CA GLY A 134 14.78 18.28 -4.80
C GLY A 134 13.50 17.60 -4.36
N SER A 135 12.51 18.40 -3.97
CA SER A 135 11.18 17.90 -3.65
C SER A 135 10.07 18.77 -4.23
N GLY A 136 8.88 18.20 -4.34
CA GLY A 136 7.70 18.87 -4.85
C GLY A 136 6.42 18.33 -4.22
N GLU A 137 5.37 19.14 -4.26
CA GLU A 137 4.05 18.81 -3.71
C GLU A 137 3.01 18.79 -4.83
N GLY A 138 2.03 17.90 -4.71
CA GLY A 138 0.92 17.75 -5.63
C GLY A 138 -0.28 17.11 -4.94
N HIS A 139 -1.37 16.91 -5.65
CA HIS A 139 -2.59 16.30 -5.12
C HIS A 139 -3.09 15.20 -6.04
N LEU A 140 -3.69 14.17 -5.44
CA LEU A 140 -4.37 13.06 -6.10
C LEU A 140 -5.82 13.00 -5.63
N ILE A 141 -6.76 12.92 -6.57
CA ILE A 141 -8.15 12.56 -6.29
C ILE A 141 -8.47 11.30 -7.09
N LEU A 142 -8.77 10.21 -6.40
CA LEU A 142 -9.24 8.99 -7.04
C LEU A 142 -10.77 8.97 -7.01
N HIS A 143 -11.42 9.02 -8.17
CA HIS A 143 -12.88 8.96 -8.27
C HIS A 143 -13.38 7.52 -8.43
N ALA A 144 -12.59 6.66 -9.08
CA ALA A 144 -12.89 5.26 -9.38
C ALA A 144 -14.35 5.01 -9.80
N GLY A 145 -14.71 5.49 -10.99
CA GLY A 145 -16.01 5.29 -11.61
C GLY A 145 -15.88 4.74 -13.03
N ALA A 146 -15.68 3.42 -13.17
CA ALA A 146 -16.07 2.63 -14.34
C ALA A 146 -15.86 1.12 -14.02
N ALA A 147 -16.88 0.51 -13.44
CA ALA A 147 -17.11 -0.94 -13.33
C ALA A 147 -16.26 -1.81 -12.36
N ASP A 148 -15.16 -1.34 -11.76
CA ASP A 148 -14.42 -2.19 -10.81
C ASP A 148 -13.67 -1.40 -9.71
N PRO A 149 -14.12 -1.43 -8.44
CA PRO A 149 -13.42 -0.85 -7.29
C PRO A 149 -12.05 -1.47 -7.00
N LEU A 150 -11.77 -2.68 -7.53
CA LEU A 150 -10.51 -3.40 -7.37
C LEU A 150 -9.46 -2.98 -8.41
N SER A 151 -9.88 -2.24 -9.43
CA SER A 151 -9.00 -1.87 -10.51
C SER A 151 -7.97 -0.85 -10.04
N THR A 152 -6.71 -1.28 -10.03
CA THR A 152 -5.58 -0.41 -9.76
C THR A 152 -5.42 0.59 -10.91
N VAL A 153 -5.59 1.87 -10.60
CA VAL A 153 -5.22 2.95 -11.50
C VAL A 153 -3.71 3.14 -11.41
N ARG A 154 -3.04 2.84 -12.53
CA ARG A 154 -1.59 2.97 -12.68
C ARG A 154 -1.27 4.23 -13.46
N PHE A 155 -0.34 5.03 -12.96
CA PHE A 155 0.16 6.24 -13.61
C PHE A 155 1.65 6.09 -13.89
N ALA A 156 2.04 6.11 -15.15
CA ALA A 156 3.44 6.26 -15.53
C ALA A 156 3.92 7.67 -15.18
N ILE A 157 5.10 7.77 -14.58
CA ILE A 157 5.73 9.02 -14.20
C ILE A 157 6.60 9.50 -15.37
N ASN A 158 6.17 10.58 -16.01
CA ASN A 158 6.91 11.21 -17.10
C ASN A 158 7.53 12.51 -16.61
N GLY A 159 8.86 12.62 -16.67
CA GLY A 159 9.57 13.85 -16.36
C GLY A 159 10.05 14.60 -17.59
N ALA A 160 10.10 15.92 -17.50
CA ALA A 160 10.79 16.76 -18.47
C ALA A 160 11.32 18.05 -17.81
N PHE A 161 12.45 18.56 -18.31
CA PHE A 161 12.95 19.89 -18.00
C PHE A 161 12.37 20.89 -19.00
N GLY A 162 11.79 21.98 -18.49
CA GLY A 162 11.14 23.02 -19.32
C GLY A 162 9.77 22.61 -19.89
N VAL A 163 9.20 23.47 -20.72
CA VAL A 163 7.85 23.32 -21.31
C VAL A 163 7.88 23.47 -22.83
N GLY A 164 7.03 22.73 -23.53
CA GLY A 164 6.84 22.87 -24.99
C GLY A 164 7.85 22.09 -25.85
N GLU A 165 8.17 22.60 -27.04
CA GLU A 165 9.05 21.92 -28.01
C GLU A 165 10.51 21.85 -27.54
N ASP A 166 10.94 22.76 -26.68
CA ASP A 166 12.29 22.79 -26.10
C ASP A 166 12.43 21.91 -24.84
N SER A 167 11.39 21.11 -24.51
CA SER A 167 11.44 20.27 -23.32
C SER A 167 12.48 19.16 -23.47
N THR A 168 13.36 19.02 -22.47
CA THR A 168 14.32 17.92 -22.43
C THR A 168 13.72 16.78 -21.61
N PRO A 169 13.56 15.57 -22.18
CA PRO A 169 12.95 14.45 -21.46
C PRO A 169 13.83 14.01 -20.28
N PHE A 170 13.20 13.65 -19.17
CA PHE A 170 13.85 13.08 -18.00
C PHE A 170 13.43 11.62 -17.84
N ARG A 171 14.42 10.75 -17.66
CA ARG A 171 14.21 9.32 -17.45
C ARG A 171 14.18 8.99 -15.96
N VAL A 172 13.02 8.56 -15.49
CA VAL A 172 12.87 8.00 -14.14
C VAL A 172 13.55 6.62 -14.07
N ILE A 173 14.27 6.38 -12.98
CA ILE A 173 14.92 5.10 -12.67
C ILE A 173 14.28 4.54 -11.40
N GLY A 174 13.89 3.26 -11.43
CA GLY A 174 13.28 2.60 -10.28
C GLY A 174 11.77 2.74 -10.30
N TYR A 175 11.20 3.46 -9.34
CA TYR A 175 9.76 3.66 -9.17
C TYR A 175 9.20 4.63 -10.22
N ASP A 176 9.01 4.14 -11.44
CA ASP A 176 8.51 4.91 -12.59
C ASP A 176 6.99 4.89 -12.72
N GLU A 177 6.28 4.29 -11.76
CA GLU A 177 4.83 4.19 -11.73
C GLU A 177 4.26 4.51 -10.33
N LEU A 178 3.18 5.28 -10.29
CA LEU A 178 2.29 5.42 -9.14
C LEU A 178 1.08 4.51 -9.32
N ALA A 179 0.88 3.53 -8.43
CA ALA A 179 -0.23 2.60 -8.47
C ALA A 179 -1.19 2.86 -7.29
N VAL A 180 -2.46 3.16 -7.57
CA VAL A 180 -3.48 3.44 -6.53
C VAL A 180 -4.79 2.72 -6.80
N ARG A 181 -5.52 2.33 -5.75
CA ARG A 181 -6.88 1.77 -5.85
C ARG A 181 -7.78 2.29 -4.73
N THR A 182 -9.08 2.17 -4.91
CA THR A 182 -10.06 2.44 -3.84
C THR A 182 -10.27 1.22 -2.94
N PHE A 183 -10.77 1.47 -1.73
CA PHE A 183 -11.28 0.43 -0.83
C PHE A 183 -12.65 -0.09 -1.33
N ASP A 184 -12.84 -1.42 -1.34
CA ASP A 184 -14.10 -2.09 -1.71
C ASP A 184 -14.72 -2.82 -0.52
N ALA A 185 -15.81 -2.29 0.03
CA ALA A 185 -16.49 -2.87 1.19
C ALA A 185 -17.16 -4.24 0.96
N LEU A 186 -17.13 -4.83 -0.24
CA LEU A 186 -17.60 -6.20 -0.50
C LEU A 186 -16.47 -7.22 -0.56
N GLN A 187 -15.29 -6.82 -1.05
CA GLN A 187 -14.14 -7.70 -1.29
C GLN A 187 -13.05 -7.53 -0.23
N ASP A 188 -12.92 -6.32 0.31
CA ASP A 188 -11.94 -5.95 1.33
C ASP A 188 -12.51 -6.10 2.77
N VAL A 189 -13.59 -6.87 2.95
CA VAL A 189 -14.19 -7.10 4.27
C VAL A 189 -13.31 -8.02 5.10
N ILE A 190 -12.83 -7.49 6.23
CA ILE A 190 -12.04 -8.25 7.20
C ILE A 190 -12.85 -8.47 8.48
N THR A 191 -13.33 -7.37 9.06
CA THR A 191 -14.08 -7.34 10.31
C THR A 191 -15.57 -7.07 10.10
N GLY A 192 -15.95 -6.50 8.95
CA GLY A 192 -17.31 -6.02 8.69
C GLY A 192 -17.55 -4.57 9.15
N ALA A 193 -16.55 -3.94 9.78
CA ALA A 193 -16.57 -2.52 10.13
C ALA A 193 -15.73 -1.73 9.12
N GLN A 194 -16.40 -1.04 8.19
CA GLN A 194 -15.76 -0.39 7.01
C GLN A 194 -14.55 0.50 7.36
N THR A 195 -14.67 1.35 8.39
CA THR A 195 -13.56 2.24 8.79
C THR A 195 -12.37 1.48 9.39
N LEU A 196 -12.62 0.34 10.03
CA LEU A 196 -11.58 -0.52 10.58
C LEU A 196 -10.91 -1.35 9.47
N ASP A 197 -11.70 -1.88 8.54
CA ASP A 197 -11.22 -2.66 7.40
C ASP A 197 -10.33 -1.80 6.49
N ALA A 198 -10.74 -0.57 6.19
CA ALA A 198 -9.91 0.40 5.46
C ALA A 198 -8.59 0.70 6.18
N ARG A 199 -8.62 0.80 7.52
CA ARG A 199 -7.42 1.04 8.34
C ARG A 199 -6.47 -0.16 8.33
N ILE A 200 -6.99 -1.38 8.44
CA ILE A 200 -6.19 -2.61 8.38
C ILE A 200 -5.51 -2.74 7.01
N LEU A 201 -6.24 -2.48 5.92
CA LEU A 201 -5.65 -2.53 4.57
C LEU A 201 -4.59 -1.46 4.34
N ALA A 202 -4.79 -0.25 4.85
CA ALA A 202 -3.74 0.77 4.82
C ALA A 202 -2.49 0.29 5.56
N MET A 203 -2.65 -0.28 6.76
CA MET A 203 -1.52 -0.85 7.52
C MET A 203 -0.81 -1.98 6.75
N LEU A 204 -1.55 -2.90 6.14
CA LEU A 204 -0.95 -3.99 5.34
C LEU A 204 -0.26 -3.48 4.08
N ALA A 205 -0.77 -2.42 3.46
CA ALA A 205 -0.12 -1.77 2.32
C ALA A 205 1.25 -1.19 2.70
N GLU A 206 1.39 -0.59 3.89
CA GLU A 206 2.67 -0.07 4.40
C GLU A 206 3.76 -1.16 4.57
N LEU A 207 3.38 -2.43 4.71
CA LEU A 207 4.33 -3.53 4.87
C LEU A 207 4.96 -4.01 3.56
N ARG A 208 4.33 -3.72 2.42
CA ARG A 208 4.77 -4.23 1.12
C ARG A 208 6.15 -3.73 0.70
N ASP A 209 6.55 -2.57 1.24
CA ASP A 209 7.77 -1.86 0.86
C ASP A 209 8.97 -2.23 1.75
N ALA A 210 8.72 -2.92 2.87
CA ALA A 210 9.74 -3.37 3.79
C ALA A 210 10.18 -4.81 3.47
N ARG A 211 11.49 -5.06 3.61
CA ARG A 211 12.11 -6.37 3.32
C ARG A 211 11.89 -7.35 4.47
N PHE A 212 10.66 -7.84 4.58
CA PHE A 212 10.28 -8.95 5.46
C PHE A 212 10.52 -10.31 4.78
N ALA A 213 10.54 -11.40 5.57
CA ALA A 213 10.59 -12.72 4.98
C ALA A 213 9.32 -12.99 4.12
N PRO A 214 9.41 -13.72 2.99
CA PRO A 214 8.32 -13.86 2.02
C PRO A 214 6.99 -14.41 2.59
N ASP A 215 7.07 -15.20 3.66
CA ASP A 215 5.95 -15.83 4.35
C ASP A 215 5.43 -15.01 5.54
N GLU A 216 6.19 -13.99 5.97
CA GLU A 216 5.89 -13.20 7.16
C GLU A 216 4.70 -12.27 6.96
N GLN A 217 4.67 -11.50 5.87
CA GLN A 217 3.56 -10.56 5.61
C GLN A 217 2.22 -11.29 5.45
N PRO A 218 2.12 -12.40 4.68
CA PRO A 218 0.88 -13.18 4.60
C PRO A 218 0.45 -13.76 5.96
N ALA A 219 1.38 -14.33 6.74
CA ALA A 219 1.09 -14.85 8.07
C ALA A 219 0.58 -13.75 9.02
N PHE A 220 1.25 -12.60 9.00
CA PHE A 220 0.88 -11.44 9.78
C PHE A 220 -0.50 -10.91 9.39
N GLY A 221 -0.77 -10.77 8.09
CA GLY A 221 -2.07 -10.30 7.60
C GLY A 221 -3.23 -11.20 8.02
N ARG A 222 -3.04 -12.54 7.96
CA ARG A 222 -4.02 -13.50 8.45
C ARG A 222 -4.28 -13.34 9.95
N LEU A 223 -3.22 -13.30 10.77
CA LEU A 223 -3.36 -13.18 12.21
C LEU A 223 -3.97 -11.83 12.63
N LEU A 224 -3.51 -10.72 12.04
CA LEU A 224 -4.03 -9.38 12.32
C LEU A 224 -5.52 -9.27 11.97
N GLY A 225 -5.92 -9.76 10.79
CA GLY A 225 -7.31 -9.77 10.38
C GLY A 225 -8.19 -10.61 11.30
N ALA A 226 -7.72 -11.79 11.70
CA ALA A 226 -8.42 -12.68 12.63
C ALA A 226 -8.57 -12.06 14.02
N VAL A 227 -7.50 -11.45 14.56
CA VAL A 227 -7.51 -10.75 15.86
C VAL A 227 -8.45 -9.55 15.82
N ALA A 228 -8.39 -8.72 14.77
CA ALA A 228 -9.28 -7.57 14.64
C ALA A 228 -10.77 -7.99 14.56
N LYS A 229 -11.07 -9.04 13.81
CA LYS A 229 -12.42 -9.63 13.71
C LYS A 229 -12.88 -10.17 15.07
N ALA A 230 -12.00 -10.85 15.81
CA ALA A 230 -12.30 -11.33 17.15
C ALA A 230 -12.55 -10.15 18.12
N ALA A 231 -11.72 -9.11 18.08
CA ALA A 231 -11.87 -7.91 18.91
C ALA A 231 -13.22 -7.21 18.70
N VAL A 232 -13.64 -7.00 17.45
CA VAL A 232 -14.95 -6.41 17.13
C VAL A 232 -16.08 -7.25 17.72
N ARG A 233 -16.00 -8.57 17.62
CA ARG A 233 -17.02 -9.46 18.19
C ARG A 233 -17.00 -9.48 19.72
N ILE A 234 -15.83 -9.47 20.37
CA ILE A 234 -15.70 -9.36 21.84
C ILE A 234 -16.42 -8.10 22.35
N ILE A 235 -16.22 -6.98 21.66
CA ILE A 235 -16.88 -5.69 21.98
C ILE A 235 -18.38 -5.80 21.74
N ALA A 236 -18.80 -6.29 20.57
CA ALA A 236 -20.21 -6.39 20.19
C ALA A 236 -21.01 -7.32 21.12
N ASP A 237 -20.44 -8.46 21.49
CA ASP A 237 -21.05 -9.45 22.38
C ASP A 237 -21.02 -9.02 23.85
N ARG A 238 -20.35 -7.89 24.17
CA ARG A 238 -20.08 -7.44 25.55
C ARG A 238 -19.48 -8.53 26.43
N GLN A 239 -18.55 -9.30 25.87
CA GLN A 239 -17.97 -10.46 26.51
C GLN A 239 -17.27 -10.12 27.85
N PHE A 240 -16.75 -8.90 27.99
CA PHE A 240 -16.18 -8.36 29.23
C PHE A 240 -16.97 -7.11 29.68
N PRO A 241 -18.12 -7.29 30.34
CA PRO A 241 -19.04 -6.21 30.69
C PRO A 241 -18.52 -5.34 31.85
N GLU A 242 -19.24 -4.25 32.13
CA GLU A 242 -18.94 -3.36 33.24
C GLU A 242 -18.85 -4.11 34.59
N GLY A 243 -17.80 -3.84 35.36
CA GLY A 243 -17.57 -4.47 36.66
C GLY A 243 -17.00 -5.90 36.60
N SER A 244 -16.79 -6.47 35.42
CA SER A 244 -16.02 -7.70 35.27
C SER A 244 -14.53 -7.46 35.53
N ASN A 245 -13.82 -8.49 36.01
CA ASN A 245 -12.39 -8.42 36.31
C ASN A 245 -11.62 -9.58 35.66
N PRO A 246 -11.62 -9.67 34.32
CA PRO A 246 -10.98 -10.79 33.61
C PRO A 246 -9.47 -10.76 33.81
N THR A 247 -8.88 -11.93 33.99
CA THR A 247 -7.44 -12.18 33.95
C THR A 247 -6.92 -12.22 32.51
N GLU A 248 -5.61 -12.08 32.30
CA GLU A 248 -5.00 -12.23 30.97
C GLU A 248 -5.26 -13.62 30.39
N LYS A 249 -5.26 -14.66 31.22
CA LYS A 249 -5.59 -16.03 30.81
C LYS A 249 -7.04 -16.18 30.33
N GLU A 250 -8.00 -15.56 31.01
CA GLU A 250 -9.41 -15.56 30.56
C GLU A 250 -9.56 -14.79 29.25
N PHE A 251 -8.83 -13.68 29.09
CA PHE A 251 -8.81 -12.95 27.82
C PHE A 251 -8.20 -13.79 26.68
N GLN A 252 -7.06 -14.45 26.92
CA GLN A 252 -6.44 -15.36 25.95
C GLN A 252 -7.38 -16.51 25.58
N THR A 253 -7.98 -17.17 26.55
CA THR A 253 -8.91 -18.28 26.32
C THR A 253 -10.04 -17.87 25.40
N GLU A 254 -10.62 -16.70 25.63
CA GLU A 254 -11.70 -16.17 24.79
C GLU A 254 -11.22 -15.75 23.40
N LEU A 255 -10.02 -15.16 23.29
CA LEU A 255 -9.44 -14.82 21.99
C LEU A 255 -9.16 -16.09 21.18
N VAL A 256 -8.48 -17.09 21.76
CA VAL A 256 -8.17 -18.39 21.13
C VAL A 256 -9.45 -19.08 20.66
N LYS A 257 -10.49 -19.12 21.49
CA LYS A 257 -11.80 -19.68 21.12
C LYS A 257 -12.37 -19.02 19.86
N ARG A 258 -12.21 -17.71 19.70
CA ARG A 258 -12.68 -16.99 18.50
C ARG A 258 -11.78 -17.23 17.30
N LEU A 259 -10.46 -17.24 17.49
CA LEU A 259 -9.48 -17.51 16.44
C LEU A 259 -9.61 -18.94 15.88
N ALA A 260 -9.96 -19.92 16.70
CA ALA A 260 -10.22 -21.29 16.28
C ALA A 260 -11.39 -21.41 15.28
N MET A 261 -12.27 -20.41 15.22
CA MET A 261 -13.42 -20.37 14.30
C MET A 261 -13.10 -19.63 12.98
N VAL A 262 -11.87 -19.13 12.81
CA VAL A 262 -11.43 -18.40 11.62
C VAL A 262 -10.75 -19.40 10.67
N SER A 263 -11.40 -19.66 9.54
CA SER A 263 -10.93 -20.61 8.52
C SER A 263 -9.53 -20.28 8.00
N GLU A 264 -9.21 -19.00 7.89
CA GLU A 264 -7.98 -18.45 7.35
C GLU A 264 -6.77 -18.83 8.22
N LEU A 265 -6.97 -19.12 9.51
CA LEU A 265 -5.91 -19.56 10.40
C LEU A 265 -5.69 -21.08 10.36
N GLU A 266 -6.61 -21.82 9.73
CA GLU A 266 -6.52 -23.28 9.50
C GLU A 266 -6.20 -24.09 10.77
N GLY A 267 -6.62 -23.60 11.94
CA GLY A 267 -6.33 -24.23 13.24
C GLY A 267 -4.86 -24.18 13.67
N ARG A 268 -3.98 -23.45 12.97
CA ARG A 268 -2.55 -23.28 13.28
C ARG A 268 -2.30 -22.19 14.32
N ILE A 269 -3.06 -22.21 15.43
CA ILE A 269 -2.80 -21.35 16.59
C ILE A 269 -2.00 -22.13 17.61
N VAL A 270 -0.88 -21.55 18.06
CA VAL A 270 -0.05 -22.09 19.13
C VAL A 270 -0.20 -21.21 20.36
N GLU A 271 -0.60 -21.80 21.48
CA GLU A 271 -0.56 -21.16 22.78
C GLU A 271 0.81 -21.39 23.42
N HIS A 272 1.49 -20.31 23.83
CA HIS A 272 2.77 -20.44 24.51
C HIS A 272 2.54 -20.66 26.01
N ALA A 273 3.10 -21.76 26.55
CA ALA A 273 2.90 -22.14 27.94
C ALA A 273 3.72 -21.26 28.91
N TRP A 274 3.15 -21.06 30.10
CA TRP A 274 3.79 -20.43 31.27
C TRP A 274 5.17 -21.05 31.56
N GLN A 275 6.25 -20.30 31.29
CA GLN A 275 7.56 -20.57 31.86
C GLN A 275 8.05 -19.30 32.57
N GLY A 276 7.98 -19.28 33.90
CA GLY A 276 8.74 -18.33 34.72
C GLY A 276 8.17 -16.90 34.92
N GLY A 277 6.88 -16.65 34.67
CA GLY A 277 6.22 -15.40 35.09
C GLY A 277 6.14 -14.26 34.05
N GLY A 278 6.26 -14.56 32.75
CA GLY A 278 6.01 -13.64 31.61
C GLY A 278 5.03 -14.24 30.57
N PRO A 279 4.56 -13.46 29.58
CA PRO A 279 3.13 -13.30 29.27
C PRO A 279 2.46 -14.39 28.43
N THR A 280 1.14 -14.22 28.35
CA THR A 280 0.15 -15.16 27.87
C THR A 280 -0.02 -14.98 26.36
N ASP A 281 0.95 -15.47 25.59
CA ASP A 281 1.07 -15.18 24.16
C ASP A 281 0.43 -16.26 23.28
N ILE A 282 0.03 -15.87 22.09
CA ILE A 282 -0.38 -16.80 21.02
C ILE A 282 0.47 -16.55 19.77
N SER A 283 0.65 -17.56 18.94
CA SER A 283 1.29 -17.38 17.64
C SER A 283 0.59 -18.11 16.51
N HIS A 284 0.82 -17.62 15.29
CA HIS A 284 0.36 -18.21 14.03
C HIS A 284 1.48 -18.08 12.99
N ASP A 285 1.93 -19.19 12.43
CA ASP A 285 2.96 -19.22 11.38
C ASP A 285 4.21 -18.36 11.74
N GLY A 286 4.62 -18.39 13.02
CA GLY A 286 5.78 -17.65 13.54
C GLY A 286 5.52 -16.20 13.93
N ILE A 287 4.32 -15.66 13.69
CA ILE A 287 3.92 -14.32 14.15
C ILE A 287 3.35 -14.41 15.55
N VAL A 288 3.95 -13.67 16.49
CA VAL A 288 3.50 -13.60 17.88
C VAL A 288 2.48 -12.49 18.07
N ALA A 289 1.40 -12.80 18.79
CA ALA A 289 0.51 -11.82 19.39
C ALA A 289 0.62 -11.89 20.92
N GLU A 290 1.10 -10.81 21.53
CA GLU A 290 1.17 -10.62 22.98
C GLU A 290 -0.16 -10.08 23.49
N LEU A 291 -0.63 -10.61 24.62
CA LEU A 291 -1.89 -10.20 25.22
C LEU A 291 -1.68 -9.51 26.56
N LYS A 292 -2.39 -8.40 26.78
CA LYS A 292 -2.41 -7.65 28.05
C LYS A 292 -3.83 -7.28 28.46
N VAL A 293 -4.06 -7.15 29.77
CA VAL A 293 -5.29 -6.59 30.33
C VAL A 293 -4.98 -5.34 31.16
N SER A 294 -5.43 -4.18 30.70
CA SER A 294 -5.29 -2.91 31.44
C SER A 294 -6.54 -2.62 32.27
N ARG A 295 -6.37 -2.20 33.52
CA ARG A 295 -7.47 -1.84 34.44
C ARG A 295 -7.35 -0.44 35.02
N THR A 296 -6.12 0.08 35.11
CA THR A 296 -5.82 1.32 35.83
C THR A 296 -5.58 2.50 34.92
N ARG A 297 -5.13 2.27 33.68
CA ARG A 297 -4.79 3.32 32.73
C ARG A 297 -5.47 3.08 31.38
N PRO A 298 -6.28 4.04 30.87
CA PRO A 298 -6.91 3.94 29.55
C PRO A 298 -5.86 3.69 28.48
N VAL A 299 -6.16 2.79 27.56
CA VAL A 299 -5.22 2.37 26.51
C VAL A 299 -5.50 3.14 25.23
N THR A 300 -4.46 3.75 24.70
CA THR A 300 -4.50 4.50 23.43
C THR A 300 -3.28 4.09 22.61
N LEU A 301 -3.33 4.26 21.29
CA LEU A 301 -2.16 3.99 20.44
C LEU A 301 -0.91 4.78 20.88
N ALA A 302 -1.11 5.98 21.43
CA ALA A 302 -0.02 6.82 21.94
C ALA A 302 0.67 6.28 23.20
N ASN A 303 -0.03 5.50 24.03
CA ASN A 303 0.52 4.93 25.27
C ASN A 303 0.64 3.40 25.25
N ALA A 304 0.23 2.74 24.17
CA ALA A 304 0.29 1.29 24.01
C ALA A 304 1.71 0.71 24.16
N ARG A 305 2.74 1.52 23.91
CA ARG A 305 4.15 1.17 24.12
C ARG A 305 4.48 0.81 25.56
N ASP A 306 3.74 1.37 26.52
CA ASP A 306 3.97 1.13 27.95
C ASP A 306 3.52 -0.30 28.34
N PHE A 307 2.84 -1.01 27.44
CA PHE A 307 2.33 -2.38 27.63
C PHE A 307 3.16 -3.45 26.92
N ILE A 308 4.24 -3.07 26.22
CA ILE A 308 5.18 -4.01 25.61
C ILE A 308 6.24 -4.33 26.66
N ASP A 309 6.36 -5.61 27.03
CA ASP A 309 7.43 -6.04 27.92
C ASP A 309 8.79 -5.98 27.20
N GLN A 310 9.86 -5.68 27.93
CA GLN A 310 11.24 -5.73 27.38
C GLN A 310 11.59 -7.11 26.82
N THR A 311 10.88 -8.17 27.24
CA THR A 311 11.08 -9.54 26.75
C THR A 311 10.45 -9.75 25.37
N THR A 312 9.40 -9.01 25.01
CA THR A 312 8.78 -9.03 23.67
C THR A 312 9.67 -8.39 22.61
N GLN A 313 10.61 -7.52 23.02
CA GLN A 313 11.70 -7.07 22.13
C GLN A 313 12.62 -8.23 21.70
N TYR A 314 12.57 -9.38 22.40
CA TYR A 314 13.35 -10.59 22.10
C TYR A 314 12.47 -11.78 21.68
N ALA A 315 11.15 -11.61 21.52
CA ALA A 315 10.23 -12.66 21.08
C ALA A 315 10.32 -12.96 19.57
N SER A 316 11.39 -12.51 18.91
CA SER A 316 11.90 -13.15 17.70
C SER A 316 12.55 -14.49 18.05
N ALA A 317 11.80 -15.41 18.68
CA ALA A 317 12.18 -16.82 18.75
C ALA A 317 12.39 -17.41 17.34
N ASP A 318 11.75 -16.81 16.32
CA ASP A 318 11.87 -17.12 14.90
C ASP A 318 12.44 -15.96 14.04
N GLN A 319 13.17 -14.99 14.62
CA GLN A 319 13.76 -13.85 13.86
C GLN A 319 12.75 -13.00 13.06
N ARG A 320 11.46 -13.04 13.41
CA ARG A 320 10.41 -12.24 12.76
C ARG A 320 10.46 -10.78 13.22
N GLN A 321 10.17 -9.88 12.30
CA GLN A 321 10.15 -8.43 12.47
C GLN A 321 8.73 -7.90 12.72
N LEU A 322 7.69 -8.69 12.41
CA LEU A 322 6.29 -8.35 12.64
C LEU A 322 5.73 -9.04 13.87
N SER A 323 5.06 -8.26 14.74
CA SER A 323 4.34 -8.78 15.90
C SER A 323 3.03 -8.02 16.14
N ILE A 324 2.18 -8.56 17.02
CA ILE A 324 0.89 -7.95 17.39
C ILE A 324 0.85 -7.79 18.91
N LEU A 325 0.40 -6.64 19.39
CA LEU A 325 0.04 -6.40 20.78
C LEU A 325 -1.48 -6.27 20.86
N VAL A 326 -2.13 -7.10 21.66
CA VAL A 326 -3.57 -7.07 21.88
C VAL A 326 -3.85 -6.68 23.33
N VAL A 327 -4.47 -5.52 23.55
CA VAL A 327 -4.74 -5.02 24.90
C VAL A 327 -6.24 -4.94 25.14
N LEU A 328 -6.73 -5.68 26.13
CA LEU A 328 -8.08 -5.49 26.66
C LEU A 328 -8.08 -4.32 27.64
N ASP A 329 -8.77 -3.24 27.28
CA ASP A 329 -8.93 -2.06 28.12
C ASP A 329 -10.20 -2.16 29.00
N MET A 330 -10.00 -2.58 30.24
CA MET A 330 -11.03 -2.67 31.30
C MET A 330 -11.12 -1.40 32.16
N THR A 331 -10.48 -0.30 31.78
CA THR A 331 -10.61 0.97 32.52
C THR A 331 -12.04 1.49 32.49
N ARG A 332 -12.40 2.27 33.51
CA ARG A 332 -13.67 2.98 33.55
C ARG A 332 -13.78 3.91 32.34
N LYS A 333 -14.89 3.80 31.60
CA LYS A 333 -15.17 4.64 30.45
C LYS A 333 -16.01 5.81 30.92
N ASP A 334 -15.38 6.99 31.01
CA ASP A 334 -16.05 8.24 31.40
C ASP A 334 -16.47 9.08 30.17
N ALA A 335 -16.12 8.62 28.96
CA ALA A 335 -16.61 9.13 27.68
C ALA A 335 -16.91 7.97 26.71
N PRO A 336 -17.81 8.14 25.73
CA PRO A 336 -18.09 7.12 24.73
C PRO A 336 -16.79 6.68 24.03
N PRO A 337 -16.63 5.37 23.75
CA PRO A 337 -15.49 4.89 22.98
C PRO A 337 -15.47 5.55 21.60
N GLY A 338 -14.28 5.95 21.14
CA GLY A 338 -14.10 6.52 19.81
C GLY A 338 -14.42 5.54 18.69
N VAL A 339 -14.27 5.99 17.43
CA VAL A 339 -14.43 5.12 16.26
C VAL A 339 -13.46 3.93 16.31
N LEU A 340 -13.91 2.75 15.86
CA LEU A 340 -13.13 1.50 15.90
C LEU A 340 -11.79 1.62 15.14
N SER A 341 -11.69 2.49 14.13
CA SER A 341 -10.43 2.73 13.43
C SER A 341 -9.32 3.30 14.32
N ASN A 342 -9.67 3.94 15.45
CA ASN A 342 -8.70 4.50 16.40
C ASN A 342 -8.18 3.47 17.40
N THR A 343 -8.69 2.24 17.38
CA THR A 343 -8.26 1.17 18.28
C THR A 343 -7.21 0.27 17.65
N ILE A 344 -6.76 0.56 16.41
CA ILE A 344 -5.71 -0.19 15.73
C ILE A 344 -4.68 0.73 15.07
N GLY A 345 -3.40 0.37 15.15
CA GLY A 345 -2.35 1.12 14.50
C GLY A 345 -0.96 0.53 14.70
N TRP A 346 0.03 1.19 14.08
CA TRP A 346 1.43 0.81 14.21
C TRP A 346 2.07 1.37 15.47
N LEU A 347 2.97 0.57 16.01
CA LEU A 347 3.93 0.96 17.01
C LEU A 347 5.32 0.56 16.52
N ALA A 348 6.22 1.55 16.44
CA ALA A 348 7.63 1.30 16.20
C ALA A 348 8.29 1.00 17.56
N PRO A 349 8.75 -0.25 17.81
CA PRO A 349 9.45 -0.57 19.04
C PRO A 349 10.76 0.21 19.09
N LYS A 350 11.16 0.67 20.28
CA LYS A 350 12.53 1.19 20.46
C LYS A 350 13.50 0.02 20.33
N LEU A 351 14.38 0.04 19.34
CA LEU A 351 15.46 -0.94 19.23
C LEU A 351 16.63 -0.52 20.13
N HIS A 352 17.33 -1.48 20.74
CA HIS A 352 18.52 -1.22 21.57
C HIS A 352 19.78 -1.00 20.69
N ALA A 353 19.70 -1.20 19.38
CA ALA A 353 20.78 -1.00 18.41
C ALA A 353 20.40 0.07 17.36
N LEU A 354 21.30 0.34 16.41
CA LEU A 354 21.11 1.29 15.31
C LEU A 354 19.73 1.10 14.67
N ASP A 355 19.04 2.21 14.38
CA ASP A 355 17.90 2.19 13.48
C ASP A 355 18.37 1.50 12.19
N GLU A 356 17.81 0.34 11.87
CA GLU A 356 18.02 -0.33 10.58
C GLU A 356 16.78 -0.06 9.71
N PRO A 357 16.80 0.99 8.88
CA PRO A 357 15.65 1.37 8.05
C PRO A 357 15.26 0.25 7.07
N ASP A 358 16.24 -0.59 6.74
CA ASP A 358 16.15 -1.71 5.81
C ASP A 358 15.44 -2.95 6.40
N HIS A 359 15.31 -3.02 7.73
CA HIS A 359 14.79 -4.15 8.49
C HIS A 359 13.96 -3.71 9.71
N PRO A 360 12.88 -2.91 9.52
CA PRO A 360 12.16 -2.32 10.62
C PRO A 360 11.30 -3.36 11.34
N SER A 361 11.55 -3.58 12.64
CA SER A 361 10.57 -4.25 13.50
C SER A 361 9.31 -3.39 13.61
N ARG A 362 8.14 -3.99 13.42
CA ARG A 362 6.84 -3.32 13.57
C ARG A 362 5.90 -4.14 14.43
N THR A 363 5.26 -3.48 15.39
CA THR A 363 4.22 -4.09 16.22
C THR A 363 2.88 -3.44 15.90
N ALA A 364 1.90 -4.22 15.43
CA ALA A 364 0.53 -3.73 15.33
C ALA A 364 -0.14 -3.80 16.70
N VAL A 365 -0.74 -2.69 17.13
CA VAL A 365 -1.50 -2.63 18.38
C VAL A 365 -2.98 -2.77 18.05
N VAL A 366 -3.69 -3.66 18.76
CA VAL A 366 -5.15 -3.81 18.74
C VAL A 366 -5.68 -3.59 20.15
N VAL A 367 -6.46 -2.52 20.35
CA VAL A 367 -7.13 -2.22 21.62
C VAL A 367 -8.55 -2.76 21.58
N VAL A 368 -8.90 -3.59 22.56
CA VAL A 368 -10.24 -4.15 22.75
C VAL A 368 -10.90 -3.42 23.90
N ASN A 369 -11.94 -2.62 23.62
CA ASN A 369 -12.64 -1.88 24.66
C ASN A 369 -13.61 -2.79 25.44
N GLY A 370 -13.21 -3.19 26.64
CA GLY A 370 -14.08 -3.82 27.63
C GLY A 370 -14.69 -2.79 28.58
N ASN A 371 -15.39 -3.27 29.61
CA ASN A 371 -15.97 -2.42 30.66
C ASN A 371 -16.89 -1.29 30.09
N LEU A 372 -17.56 -1.56 28.97
CA LEU A 372 -18.45 -0.59 28.32
C LEU A 372 -19.75 -0.47 29.13
N PRO A 373 -20.11 0.73 29.60
CA PRO A 373 -21.36 0.92 30.32
C PRO A 373 -22.55 0.79 29.37
N VAL A 374 -23.72 0.49 29.95
CA VAL A 374 -24.96 0.40 29.17
C VAL A 374 -25.31 1.75 28.53
N PRO A 375 -25.88 1.79 27.31
CA PRO A 375 -26.13 3.03 26.58
C PRO A 375 -26.89 4.12 27.35
N SER A 376 -27.80 3.71 28.25
CA SER A 376 -28.58 4.62 29.11
C SER A 376 -27.76 5.34 30.19
N ALA A 377 -26.51 4.92 30.43
CA ALA A 377 -25.62 5.56 31.40
C ALA A 377 -25.01 6.87 30.87
N TRP A 378 -24.95 7.05 29.55
CA TRP A 378 -24.38 8.24 28.90
C TRP A 378 -25.34 9.43 28.78
N SER A 379 -26.63 9.21 29.11
CA SER A 379 -27.71 10.15 28.89
C SER A 379 -28.00 11.07 30.09
N ARG A 380 -27.12 11.05 31.11
CA ARG A 380 -27.35 11.69 32.42
C ARG A 380 -26.51 12.94 32.62
#